data_AF-A0A8H4IXQ0-F1
#
_entry.id   AF-A0A8H4IXQ0-F1
#
_cell.length_a   1.000
_cell.length_b   1.000
_cell.length_c   1.000
_cell.angle_alpha   90.00
_cell.angle_beta   90.00
_cell.angle_gamma   90.00
#
_symmetry.space_group_name_H-M   'P 1'
#
loop_
_entity.id
_entity.type
_entity.pdbx_description
1 polymer ?
#
loop_
_entity_poly.entity_id
_entity_poly.type
_entity_poly.pdbx_seq_one_letter_code
_entity_poly.pdbx_strand_id
1 'polypeptide(L)'
;MLSTTISRLVFFLLTLLTHHATSTPSAYKPNFHQEISRRQTAFSNHTAGHWIAAWTSMPQLTEPANLPPAPFNTSSGLVFQDTTIRQTIHATASSSRIRLRLSNAFGLTPLPITAVTIAKPLPKTTTASPNNTGPGSPLIDTATLQPITFSGSPNYTIPNGALVVSDAIDLPVTAGSDLSITIYLAAGQTGGAITSHPGSRTTTWLALGDHTSSADLSGAASATRVAHWYFISTLDAWAPSPGGGTLALVGDSITDGRGSTTDGNDRWPDALLARLQRSNDPLLAALAIGNQAGGGNRVLADGLGPSALARFDRDVLAQPGVRYAVVFEGVNDIGTAADGAAAQSAVGDALVAAYAQFALRAHGARLPVFGATITPFSAPGFNVSAQPYSGAERERTRQRVNAWIRDSGVFDAVVDFDAAVRDEEDVSVLRAEYDSGDYLHLNPEGYKAMAEAFPVEALKEWADGVDGWA
;
A
#
# COMPACT_ATOMS: atom_id res chain seq x y z
N MET A 1 -41.74 54.74 -29.66
CA MET A 1 -42.58 53.53 -29.52
C MET A 1 -41.66 52.32 -29.54
N LEU A 2 -41.27 51.82 -28.37
CA LEU A 2 -40.68 50.49 -28.19
C LEU A 2 -41.47 49.79 -27.08
N SER A 3 -41.85 48.54 -27.36
CA SER A 3 -42.92 47.80 -26.71
C SER A 3 -42.54 47.25 -25.32
N THR A 4 -43.49 47.39 -24.40
CA THR A 4 -43.45 47.21 -22.95
C THR A 4 -43.70 45.77 -22.47
N THR A 5 -43.07 44.76 -23.07
CA THR A 5 -43.37 43.34 -22.73
C THR A 5 -42.17 42.51 -22.27
N ILE A 6 -41.00 43.12 -21.97
CA ILE A 6 -39.84 42.38 -21.43
C ILE A 6 -39.42 42.86 -20.03
N SER A 7 -40.08 43.86 -19.45
CA SER A 7 -39.71 44.39 -18.12
C SER A 7 -40.53 43.85 -16.94
N ARG A 8 -41.46 42.90 -17.14
CA ARG A 8 -42.31 42.36 -16.05
C ARG A 8 -42.02 40.91 -15.64
N LEU A 9 -41.18 40.17 -16.39
CA LEU A 9 -40.78 38.82 -15.99
C LEU A 9 -39.55 38.79 -15.07
N VAL A 10 -38.73 39.85 -15.09
CA VAL A 10 -37.51 39.94 -14.25
C VAL A 10 -37.80 40.46 -12.83
N PHE A 11 -38.95 41.10 -12.59
CA PHE A 11 -39.31 41.61 -11.26
C PHE A 11 -40.16 40.66 -10.42
N PHE A 12 -40.74 39.61 -11.02
CA PHE A 12 -41.53 38.59 -10.30
C PHE A 12 -40.70 37.40 -9.81
N LEU A 13 -39.48 37.22 -10.33
CA LEU A 13 -38.54 36.20 -9.83
C LEU A 13 -37.68 36.68 -8.65
N LEU A 14 -37.64 38.00 -8.38
CA LEU A 14 -36.85 38.58 -7.28
C LEU A 14 -37.68 38.86 -6.01
N THR A 15 -39.00 38.64 -6.02
CA THR A 15 -39.90 38.91 -4.88
C THR A 15 -40.50 37.65 -4.23
N LEU A 16 -40.16 36.45 -4.71
CA LEU A 16 -40.49 35.18 -4.06
C LEU A 16 -39.38 34.62 -3.15
N LEU A 17 -38.27 35.35 -3.00
CA LEU A 17 -37.18 35.00 -2.08
C LEU A 17 -37.22 35.74 -0.74
N THR A 18 -38.26 36.54 -0.49
CA THR A 18 -38.42 37.28 0.76
C THR A 18 -39.85 37.22 1.26
N HIS A 19 -40.22 36.13 1.95
CA HIS A 19 -41.16 36.04 3.09
C HIS A 19 -41.91 34.70 3.14
N HIS A 20 -41.39 33.73 3.90
CA HIS A 20 -42.10 32.90 4.90
C HIS A 20 -41.34 31.60 5.17
N ALA A 21 -40.41 31.69 6.11
CA ALA A 21 -40.09 30.57 7.01
C ALA A 21 -39.53 31.18 8.30
N THR A 22 -40.39 31.82 9.09
CA THR A 22 -40.14 32.02 10.51
C THR A 22 -40.38 30.69 11.23
N SER A 23 -39.50 29.71 11.00
CA SER A 23 -39.17 28.75 12.04
C SER A 23 -37.87 29.27 12.65
N THR A 24 -37.97 29.81 13.86
CA THR A 24 -36.79 30.05 14.69
C THR A 24 -35.98 28.75 14.71
N PRO A 25 -34.72 28.74 14.25
CA PRO A 25 -33.84 27.63 14.56
C PRO A 25 -33.82 27.55 16.09
N SER A 26 -34.22 26.39 16.63
CA SER A 26 -33.87 26.07 18.00
C SER A 26 -32.38 26.33 18.12
N ALA A 27 -31.99 27.22 19.05
CA ALA A 27 -30.59 27.45 19.32
C ALA A 27 -29.98 26.08 19.58
N TYR A 28 -29.12 25.62 18.68
CA TYR A 28 -28.23 24.51 18.94
C TYR A 28 -27.43 24.95 20.15
N LYS A 29 -27.88 24.55 21.34
CA LYS A 29 -27.11 24.68 22.57
C LYS A 29 -26.04 23.62 22.43
N PRO A 30 -24.79 23.99 22.14
CA PRO A 30 -23.73 23.04 22.28
C PRO A 30 -23.66 22.82 23.79
N ASN A 31 -24.06 21.65 24.28
CA ASN A 31 -23.54 21.19 25.57
C ASN A 31 -22.05 20.86 25.35
N PHE A 32 -21.25 21.89 25.06
CA PHE A 32 -19.80 21.87 24.92
C PHE A 32 -19.12 22.34 26.21
N HIS A 33 -19.74 22.06 27.36
CA HIS A 33 -19.12 22.27 28.66
C HIS A 33 -19.30 20.97 29.46
N GLN A 34 -18.19 20.21 29.57
CA GLN A 34 -18.03 18.81 30.03
C GLN A 34 -18.10 17.81 28.85
N GLU A 35 -17.05 17.57 28.06
CA GLU A 35 -15.97 16.63 28.42
C GLU A 35 -14.73 16.73 27.49
N ILE A 36 -14.45 17.88 26.85
CA ILE A 36 -13.19 18.03 26.08
C ILE A 36 -11.94 17.98 26.99
N SER A 37 -12.13 18.04 28.32
CA SER A 37 -11.08 17.88 29.33
C SER A 37 -10.75 16.43 29.71
N ARG A 38 -11.37 15.40 29.10
CA ARG A 38 -11.02 13.98 29.33
C ARG A 38 -10.10 13.39 28.24
N ARG A 39 -9.14 14.16 27.74
CA ARG A 39 -8.00 13.58 26.99
C ARG A 39 -7.00 12.84 27.87
N GLN A 40 -7.19 12.81 29.19
CA GLN A 40 -6.36 12.10 30.14
C GLN A 40 -7.24 11.54 31.26
N THR A 41 -6.85 10.42 31.86
CA THR A 41 -7.41 9.74 33.06
C THR A 41 -8.25 8.46 32.89
N ALA A 42 -8.13 7.69 31.80
CA ALA A 42 -8.60 6.28 31.82
C ALA A 42 -7.73 5.27 31.07
N PHE A 43 -6.58 5.67 30.53
CA PHE A 43 -5.59 4.74 29.99
C PHE A 43 -4.22 5.07 30.58
N SER A 44 -3.63 4.05 31.18
CA SER A 44 -2.30 3.92 31.78
C SER A 44 -1.21 4.68 31.01
N ASN A 45 -0.29 5.33 31.75
CA ASN A 45 1.06 5.77 31.34
C ASN A 45 1.37 5.66 29.84
N HIS A 46 0.81 6.54 29.01
CA HIS A 46 1.31 6.70 27.66
C HIS A 46 2.66 7.42 27.75
N THR A 47 3.75 6.69 27.53
CA THR A 47 5.04 7.28 27.23
C THR A 47 4.89 8.17 25.99
N ALA A 48 5.62 9.30 25.93
CA ALA A 48 5.63 10.14 24.74
C ALA A 48 5.96 9.27 23.50
N GLY A 49 5.20 9.43 22.42
CA GLY A 49 5.31 8.57 21.24
C GLY A 49 4.40 9.01 20.10
N HIS A 50 4.46 8.26 18.99
CA HIS A 50 3.69 8.50 17.78
C HIS A 50 3.35 7.19 17.07
N TRP A 51 2.41 7.24 16.12
CA TRP A 51 2.08 6.11 15.28
C TRP A 51 3.01 6.07 14.05
N ILE A 52 3.54 4.89 13.76
CA ILE A 52 4.28 4.57 12.53
C ILE A 52 3.52 3.49 11.73
N ALA A 53 3.67 3.46 10.41
CA ALA A 53 3.13 2.36 9.61
C ALA A 53 4.07 1.15 9.73
N ALA A 54 3.60 0.10 10.40
CA ALA A 54 4.30 -1.17 10.56
C ALA A 54 4.01 -2.17 9.44
N TRP A 55 3.06 -1.87 8.56
CA TRP A 55 2.80 -2.61 7.33
C TRP A 55 1.84 -1.77 6.49
N THR A 56 1.99 -1.78 5.17
CA THR A 56 1.06 -1.14 4.23
C THR A 56 0.83 -2.04 3.03
N SER A 57 -0.27 -1.80 2.32
CA SER A 57 -0.46 -2.26 0.94
C SER A 57 -1.13 -1.16 0.12
N MET A 58 -0.69 -0.99 -1.13
CA MET A 58 -1.31 -0.04 -2.06
C MET A 58 -2.75 -0.48 -2.36
N PRO A 59 -3.78 0.33 -2.05
CA PRO A 59 -5.15 -0.02 -2.41
C PRO A 59 -5.31 0.06 -3.93
N GLN A 60 -5.97 -0.95 -4.50
CA GLN A 60 -6.30 -1.09 -5.91
C GLN A 60 -7.79 -1.37 -6.10
N LEU A 61 -8.32 -0.98 -7.26
CA LEU A 61 -9.57 -1.53 -7.75
C LEU A 61 -9.31 -2.98 -8.18
N THR A 62 -10.05 -3.90 -7.59
CA THR A 62 -9.94 -5.32 -7.95
C THR A 62 -10.35 -5.51 -9.41
N GLU A 63 -9.44 -6.03 -10.22
CA GLU A 63 -9.77 -6.41 -11.59
C GLU A 63 -10.79 -7.55 -11.60
N PRO A 64 -11.67 -7.66 -12.60
CA PRO A 64 -12.70 -8.70 -12.66
C PRO A 64 -12.15 -10.13 -12.49
N ALA A 65 -10.94 -10.41 -13.00
CA ALA A 65 -10.30 -11.72 -12.89
C ALA A 65 -9.74 -12.02 -11.49
N ASN A 66 -9.52 -10.99 -10.67
CA ASN A 66 -8.98 -11.08 -9.31
C ASN A 66 -10.07 -10.87 -8.23
N LEU A 67 -11.34 -10.70 -8.65
CA LEU A 67 -12.48 -10.79 -7.75
C LEU A 67 -12.51 -12.18 -7.09
N PRO A 68 -13.04 -12.30 -5.86
CA PRO A 68 -13.07 -13.58 -5.20
C PRO A 68 -13.89 -14.59 -6.03
N PRO A 69 -13.48 -15.87 -6.07
CA PRO A 69 -14.16 -16.87 -6.88
C PRO A 69 -15.55 -17.18 -6.32
N ALA A 70 -16.39 -17.83 -7.12
CA ALA A 70 -17.63 -18.42 -6.60
C ALA A 70 -17.33 -19.37 -5.41
N PRO A 71 -18.16 -19.40 -4.36
CA PRO A 71 -19.45 -18.71 -4.20
C PRO A 71 -19.37 -17.26 -3.66
N PHE A 72 -18.17 -16.71 -3.48
CA PHE A 72 -17.93 -15.42 -2.82
C PHE A 72 -18.16 -14.19 -3.73
N ASN A 73 -18.51 -14.42 -4.98
CA ASN A 73 -18.93 -13.40 -5.93
C ASN A 73 -20.17 -13.92 -6.67
N THR A 74 -21.33 -13.34 -6.38
CA THR A 74 -22.62 -13.83 -6.86
C THR A 74 -23.04 -13.16 -8.16
N SER A 75 -23.88 -13.84 -8.94
CA SER A 75 -24.53 -13.24 -10.12
C SER A 75 -25.50 -12.11 -9.78
N SER A 76 -25.92 -11.98 -8.52
CA SER A 76 -26.71 -10.84 -8.03
C SER A 76 -25.87 -9.58 -7.79
N GLY A 77 -24.55 -9.65 -7.97
CA GLY A 77 -23.63 -8.53 -7.78
C GLY A 77 -23.27 -8.29 -6.31
N LEU A 78 -23.47 -9.27 -5.43
CA LEU A 78 -22.96 -9.24 -4.06
C LEU A 78 -21.60 -9.96 -4.00
N VAL A 79 -20.64 -9.30 -3.38
CA VAL A 79 -19.30 -9.84 -3.16
C VAL A 79 -19.10 -10.05 -1.65
N PHE A 80 -18.53 -11.19 -1.28
CA PHE A 80 -18.27 -11.59 0.10
C PHE A 80 -19.51 -11.65 1.02
N GLN A 81 -20.69 -11.97 0.48
CA GLN A 81 -21.87 -12.20 1.31
C GLN A 81 -21.64 -13.41 2.23
N ASP A 82 -21.98 -13.26 3.51
CA ASP A 82 -21.77 -14.28 4.55
C ASP A 82 -20.35 -14.87 4.51
N THR A 83 -19.34 -14.03 4.36
CA THR A 83 -17.97 -14.49 4.12
C THR A 83 -17.00 -14.05 5.19
N THR A 84 -16.22 -15.00 5.68
CA THR A 84 -14.98 -14.77 6.43
C THR A 84 -13.79 -14.73 5.48
N ILE A 85 -12.95 -13.69 5.62
CA ILE A 85 -11.73 -13.44 4.86
C ILE A 85 -10.57 -13.44 5.85
N ARG A 86 -9.68 -14.43 5.81
CA ARG A 86 -8.48 -14.52 6.68
C ARG A 86 -7.22 -14.27 5.86
N GLN A 87 -6.49 -13.23 6.24
CA GLN A 87 -5.39 -12.66 5.49
C GLN A 87 -4.17 -12.54 6.39
N THR A 88 -2.96 -12.75 5.84
CA THR A 88 -1.73 -12.61 6.62
C THR A 88 -0.93 -11.39 6.16
N ILE A 89 -0.37 -10.65 7.11
CA ILE A 89 0.56 -9.53 6.87
C ILE A 89 1.89 -9.77 7.58
N HIS A 90 2.96 -9.19 7.06
CA HIS A 90 4.30 -9.26 7.64
C HIS A 90 4.65 -7.94 8.34
N ALA A 91 4.61 -7.89 9.67
CA ALA A 91 4.83 -6.66 10.41
C ALA A 91 6.31 -6.24 10.36
N THR A 92 6.57 -4.98 10.02
CA THR A 92 7.90 -4.40 9.84
C THR A 92 8.37 -3.57 11.04
N ALA A 93 7.55 -3.44 12.09
CA ALA A 93 7.91 -2.78 13.34
C ALA A 93 7.53 -3.60 14.58
N SER A 94 8.37 -3.49 15.61
CA SER A 94 8.08 -4.02 16.94
C SER A 94 7.26 -3.01 17.75
N SER A 95 6.18 -3.46 18.40
CA SER A 95 5.34 -2.59 19.24
C SER A 95 4.52 -3.42 20.23
N SER A 96 4.16 -2.81 21.36
CA SER A 96 3.19 -3.37 22.30
C SER A 96 1.75 -2.98 21.98
N ARG A 97 1.55 -2.00 21.09
CA ARG A 97 0.23 -1.43 20.78
C ARG A 97 0.09 -1.15 19.29
N ILE A 98 -1.03 -1.60 18.73
CA ILE A 98 -1.32 -1.51 17.29
C ILE A 98 -2.73 -1.00 17.05
N ARG A 99 -3.00 -0.55 15.83
CA ARG A 99 -4.35 -0.33 15.29
C ARG A 99 -4.38 -0.60 13.79
N LEU A 100 -5.53 -1.00 13.27
CA LEU A 100 -5.72 -1.42 11.90
C LEU A 100 -6.42 -0.34 11.08
N ARG A 101 -6.04 -0.19 9.82
CA ARG A 101 -6.76 0.60 8.82
C ARG A 101 -7.40 -0.30 7.77
N LEU A 102 -8.70 -0.11 7.57
CA LEU A 102 -9.46 -0.75 6.49
C LEU A 102 -9.93 0.32 5.49
N SER A 103 -9.84 0.01 4.21
CA SER A 103 -10.08 0.95 3.12
C SER A 103 -11.19 0.46 2.19
N ASN A 104 -12.06 1.40 1.83
CA ASN A 104 -13.07 1.29 0.80
C ASN A 104 -12.80 2.30 -0.33
N ALA A 105 -11.53 2.63 -0.58
CA ALA A 105 -11.09 3.70 -1.48
C ALA A 105 -11.67 3.61 -2.91
N PHE A 106 -11.89 2.39 -3.42
CA PHE A 106 -12.47 2.15 -4.76
C PHE A 106 -13.93 1.66 -4.71
N GLY A 107 -14.47 1.46 -3.51
CA GLY A 107 -15.86 1.04 -3.35
C GLY A 107 -16.83 2.13 -3.77
N LEU A 108 -17.79 1.77 -4.63
CA LEU A 108 -18.89 2.64 -5.03
C LEU A 108 -20.10 2.54 -4.09
N THR A 109 -20.06 1.60 -3.15
CA THR A 109 -21.10 1.36 -2.12
C THR A 109 -20.45 1.27 -0.74
N PRO A 110 -21.21 1.52 0.35
CA PRO A 110 -20.69 1.33 1.69
C PRO A 110 -20.24 -0.13 1.92
N LEU A 111 -19.14 -0.30 2.65
CA LEU A 111 -18.57 -1.60 3.04
C LEU A 111 -19.00 -1.94 4.48
N PRO A 112 -19.94 -2.88 4.70
CA PRO A 112 -20.47 -3.20 6.02
C PRO A 112 -19.61 -4.24 6.75
N ILE A 113 -18.56 -3.79 7.43
CA ILE A 113 -17.72 -4.65 8.28
C ILE A 113 -18.56 -5.16 9.46
N THR A 114 -18.71 -6.49 9.57
CA THR A 114 -19.52 -7.10 10.64
C THR A 114 -18.68 -7.41 11.87
N ALA A 115 -17.49 -7.97 11.67
CA ALA A 115 -16.54 -8.26 12.74
C ALA A 115 -15.12 -8.36 12.18
N VAL A 116 -14.13 -8.02 13.01
CA VAL A 116 -12.70 -8.15 12.69
C VAL A 116 -11.95 -8.68 13.90
N THR A 117 -11.06 -9.64 13.67
CA THR A 117 -10.13 -10.16 14.69
C THR A 117 -8.71 -10.17 14.15
N ILE A 118 -7.74 -10.16 15.06
CA ILE A 118 -6.32 -10.35 14.75
C ILE A 118 -5.73 -11.39 15.70
N ALA A 119 -4.81 -12.22 15.18
CA ALA A 119 -4.10 -13.24 15.95
C ALA A 119 -2.76 -13.58 15.29
N LYS A 120 -1.86 -14.24 16.02
CA LYS A 120 -0.67 -14.83 15.42
C LYS A 120 -1.06 -16.06 14.58
N PRO A 121 -0.57 -16.20 13.33
CA PRO A 121 -0.78 -17.42 12.57
C PRO A 121 0.03 -18.57 13.20
N LEU A 122 -0.46 -19.79 13.04
CA LEU A 122 0.32 -21.00 13.35
C LEU A 122 0.77 -21.67 12.04
N PRO A 123 1.97 -22.27 11.99
CA PRO A 123 2.40 -23.10 10.87
C PRO A 123 1.37 -24.14 10.44
N LYS A 124 1.20 -24.33 9.13
CA LYS A 124 0.45 -25.47 8.60
C LYS A 124 0.96 -25.90 7.24
N THR A 125 1.59 -27.07 7.18
CA THR A 125 1.94 -27.68 5.90
C THR A 125 0.72 -28.34 5.27
N THR A 126 0.27 -27.80 4.14
CA THR A 126 -0.73 -28.42 3.26
C THR A 126 -0.29 -28.28 1.81
N THR A 127 -0.95 -28.97 0.88
CA THR A 127 -0.75 -28.70 -0.56
C THR A 127 -1.10 -27.27 -0.95
N ALA A 128 -1.90 -26.59 -0.13
CA ALA A 128 -2.44 -25.26 -0.34
C ALA A 128 -1.59 -24.13 0.25
N SER A 129 -0.94 -24.39 1.37
CA SER A 129 0.07 -23.56 2.02
C SER A 129 1.23 -24.50 2.33
N PRO A 130 2.21 -24.62 1.42
CA PRO A 130 3.35 -25.53 1.62
C PRO A 130 4.32 -25.00 2.69
N ASN A 131 4.04 -23.84 3.28
CA ASN A 131 4.92 -23.16 4.21
C ASN A 131 4.62 -23.56 5.67
N ASN A 132 5.68 -23.85 6.42
CA ASN A 132 5.65 -24.19 7.84
C ASN A 132 6.05 -23.02 8.76
N THR A 133 6.03 -21.78 8.27
CA THR A 133 6.46 -20.60 9.05
C THR A 133 5.30 -19.73 9.55
N GLY A 134 4.11 -19.79 8.92
CA GLY A 134 2.93 -19.02 9.34
C GLY A 134 2.26 -18.15 8.25
N PRO A 135 2.99 -17.52 7.30
CA PRO A 135 2.39 -16.76 6.21
C PRO A 135 1.40 -17.59 5.40
N GLY A 136 0.24 -17.01 5.13
CA GLY A 136 -0.81 -17.67 4.34
C GLY A 136 -1.49 -18.84 5.05
N SER A 137 -1.23 -19.05 6.35
CA SER A 137 -1.82 -20.15 7.11
C SER A 137 -3.31 -19.94 7.38
N PRO A 138 -4.14 -20.99 7.31
CA PRO A 138 -5.52 -20.94 7.79
C PRO A 138 -5.61 -21.05 9.32
N LEU A 139 -4.53 -21.38 10.02
CA LEU A 139 -4.51 -21.56 11.47
C LEU A 139 -4.08 -20.29 12.19
N ILE A 140 -4.66 -20.09 13.36
CA ILE A 140 -4.28 -19.05 14.31
C ILE A 140 -4.06 -19.62 15.70
N ASP A 141 -3.21 -18.96 16.47
CA ASP A 141 -3.14 -19.16 17.92
C ASP A 141 -4.28 -18.38 18.59
N THR A 142 -5.33 -19.11 19.00
CA THR A 142 -6.50 -18.52 19.63
C THR A 142 -6.21 -17.87 20.98
N ALA A 143 -5.08 -18.19 21.63
CA ALA A 143 -4.66 -17.51 22.86
C ALA A 143 -4.21 -16.06 22.59
N THR A 144 -3.86 -15.74 21.34
CA THR A 144 -3.45 -14.39 20.91
C THR A 144 -4.58 -13.62 20.23
N LEU A 145 -5.76 -14.23 20.09
CA LEU A 145 -6.88 -13.64 19.37
C LEU A 145 -7.42 -12.40 20.10
N GLN A 146 -7.45 -11.28 19.39
CA GLN A 146 -8.00 -10.01 19.87
C GLN A 146 -9.10 -9.52 18.91
N PRO A 147 -10.28 -9.13 19.42
CA PRO A 147 -11.27 -8.43 18.62
C PRO A 147 -10.79 -7.02 18.28
N ILE A 148 -11.12 -6.55 17.08
CA ILE A 148 -10.85 -5.18 16.62
C ILE A 148 -12.16 -4.41 16.63
N THR A 149 -12.16 -3.26 17.31
CA THR A 149 -13.33 -2.37 17.43
C THR A 149 -13.11 -1.04 16.72
N PHE A 150 -14.19 -0.34 16.43
CA PHE A 150 -14.20 0.99 15.82
C PHE A 150 -15.06 1.91 16.68
N SER A 151 -14.44 2.85 17.39
CA SER A 151 -15.14 3.72 18.35
C SER A 151 -15.93 2.93 19.40
N GLY A 152 -15.38 1.80 19.86
CA GLY A 152 -15.98 0.87 20.82
C GLY A 152 -16.98 -0.13 20.22
N SER A 153 -17.32 -0.03 18.93
CA SER A 153 -18.23 -0.97 18.25
C SER A 153 -17.48 -2.12 17.60
N PRO A 154 -17.97 -3.37 17.65
CA PRO A 154 -17.37 -4.50 16.92
C PRO A 154 -17.59 -4.44 15.39
N ASN A 155 -18.51 -3.58 14.92
CA ASN A 155 -18.86 -3.42 13.51
C ASN A 155 -18.71 -1.95 13.07
N TYR A 156 -18.56 -1.76 11.76
CA TYR A 156 -18.50 -0.43 11.15
C TYR A 156 -18.90 -0.48 9.67
N THR A 157 -19.66 0.49 9.20
CA THR A 157 -19.95 0.65 7.77
C THR A 157 -19.06 1.74 7.19
N ILE A 158 -18.05 1.35 6.40
CA ILE A 158 -17.11 2.29 5.78
C ILE A 158 -17.79 2.94 4.56
N PRO A 159 -17.94 4.28 4.51
CA PRO A 159 -18.51 4.94 3.34
C PRO A 159 -17.73 4.65 2.04
N ASN A 160 -18.38 4.88 0.91
CA ASN A 160 -17.73 4.80 -0.41
C ASN A 160 -16.52 5.74 -0.48
N GLY A 161 -15.38 5.25 -0.96
CA GLY A 161 -14.14 6.03 -1.07
C GLY A 161 -13.44 6.35 0.25
N ALA A 162 -13.94 5.86 1.40
CA ALA A 162 -13.42 6.20 2.72
C ALA A 162 -12.46 5.15 3.29
N LEU A 163 -11.77 5.53 4.35
CA LEU A 163 -10.93 4.67 5.18
C LEU A 163 -11.38 4.81 6.64
N VAL A 164 -11.33 3.71 7.38
CA VAL A 164 -11.57 3.70 8.83
C VAL A 164 -10.31 3.23 9.56
N VAL A 165 -10.09 3.78 10.75
CA VAL A 165 -9.04 3.37 11.67
C VAL A 165 -9.68 2.73 12.89
N SER A 166 -9.19 1.56 13.30
CA SER A 166 -9.68 0.88 14.50
C SER A 166 -9.26 1.59 15.78
N ASP A 167 -9.93 1.23 16.87
CA ASP A 167 -9.41 1.49 18.21
C ASP A 167 -8.06 0.76 18.38
N ALA A 168 -7.20 1.32 19.21
CA ALA A 168 -5.89 0.74 19.48
C ALA A 168 -6.00 -0.40 20.51
N ILE A 169 -5.34 -1.52 20.21
CA ILE A 169 -5.29 -2.69 21.09
C ILE A 169 -3.85 -2.94 21.56
N ASP A 170 -3.73 -3.51 22.76
CA ASP A 170 -2.44 -3.94 23.31
C ASP A 170 -2.17 -5.39 22.85
N LEU A 171 -1.40 -5.53 21.78
CA LEU A 171 -0.95 -6.81 21.23
C LEU A 171 0.55 -6.70 20.93
N PRO A 172 1.42 -7.43 21.64
CA PRO A 172 2.85 -7.43 21.35
C PRO A 172 3.15 -8.03 19.97
N VAL A 173 3.76 -7.22 19.12
CA VAL A 173 4.22 -7.56 17.77
C VAL A 173 5.73 -7.33 17.71
N THR A 174 6.43 -8.23 17.03
CA THR A 174 7.86 -8.09 16.74
C THR A 174 8.02 -7.81 15.25
N ALA A 175 8.91 -6.90 14.86
CA ALA A 175 9.27 -6.71 13.47
C ALA A 175 9.79 -8.04 12.87
N GLY A 176 9.37 -8.37 11.65
CA GLY A 176 9.61 -9.65 11.01
C GLY A 176 8.63 -10.76 11.42
N SER A 177 7.59 -10.47 12.20
CA SER A 177 6.56 -11.45 12.56
C SER A 177 5.28 -11.29 11.75
N ASP A 178 4.58 -12.39 11.51
CA ASP A 178 3.33 -12.39 10.78
C ASP A 178 2.11 -12.25 11.69
N LEU A 179 1.07 -11.61 11.17
CA LEU A 179 -0.24 -11.48 11.83
C LEU A 179 -1.35 -11.88 10.89
N SER A 180 -2.31 -12.66 11.41
CA SER A 180 -3.52 -13.05 10.71
C SER A 180 -4.65 -12.09 11.07
N ILE A 181 -5.19 -11.39 10.07
CA ILE A 181 -6.36 -10.52 10.17
C ILE A 181 -7.54 -11.26 9.57
N THR A 182 -8.60 -11.45 10.35
CA THR A 182 -9.83 -12.11 9.90
C THR A 182 -10.98 -11.09 9.88
N ILE A 183 -11.59 -10.89 8.72
CA ILE A 183 -12.72 -9.98 8.50
C ILE A 183 -13.96 -10.81 8.17
N TYR A 184 -15.08 -10.54 8.82
CA TYR A 184 -16.37 -11.13 8.46
C TYR A 184 -17.33 -10.07 7.90
N LEU A 185 -17.98 -10.42 6.79
CA LEU A 185 -18.98 -9.63 6.09
C LEU A 185 -20.28 -10.44 6.01
N ALA A 186 -21.22 -10.21 6.93
CA ALA A 186 -22.51 -10.90 6.89
C ALA A 186 -23.32 -10.52 5.64
N ALA A 187 -23.39 -9.21 5.34
CA ALA A 187 -24.15 -8.70 4.20
C ALA A 187 -23.38 -8.71 2.87
N GLY A 188 -22.04 -8.84 2.92
CA GLY A 188 -21.18 -8.57 1.76
C GLY A 188 -21.18 -7.10 1.33
N GLN A 189 -20.53 -6.82 0.21
CA GLN A 189 -20.54 -5.51 -0.45
C GLN A 189 -21.24 -5.61 -1.79
N THR A 190 -22.07 -4.61 -2.11
CA THR A 190 -22.78 -4.55 -3.39
C THR A 190 -21.89 -3.95 -4.47
N GLY A 191 -21.83 -4.61 -5.62
CA GLY A 191 -21.07 -4.20 -6.80
C GLY A 191 -19.66 -4.80 -6.83
N GLY A 192 -19.12 -4.96 -8.04
CA GLY A 192 -17.78 -5.51 -8.26
C GLY A 192 -16.63 -4.53 -8.04
N ALA A 193 -16.92 -3.28 -7.65
CA ALA A 193 -15.89 -2.28 -7.36
C ALA A 193 -15.33 -2.49 -5.96
N ILE A 194 -14.45 -3.49 -5.81
CA ILE A 194 -13.89 -3.93 -4.53
C ILE A 194 -12.49 -3.35 -4.35
N THR A 195 -12.21 -2.81 -3.15
CA THR A 195 -10.85 -2.40 -2.78
C THR A 195 -10.02 -3.62 -2.39
N SER A 196 -8.93 -3.86 -3.09
CA SER A 196 -8.02 -4.98 -2.84
C SER A 196 -6.57 -4.61 -3.09
N HIS A 197 -5.71 -5.59 -2.97
CA HIS A 197 -4.35 -5.58 -3.48
C HIS A 197 -4.11 -6.99 -4.07
N PRO A 198 -4.33 -7.18 -5.38
CA PRO A 198 -4.19 -8.48 -6.03
C PRO A 198 -2.78 -9.06 -5.96
N GLY A 199 -1.80 -8.18 -5.78
CA GLY A 199 -0.40 -8.48 -5.64
C GLY A 199 0.06 -8.98 -4.27
N SER A 200 -0.78 -9.59 -3.44
CA SER A 200 -0.34 -9.87 -2.06
C SER A 200 0.89 -10.80 -1.96
N ARG A 201 1.06 -11.74 -2.90
CA ARG A 201 2.01 -12.89 -2.80
C ARG A 201 1.86 -13.63 -1.47
N THR A 202 0.65 -13.61 -0.92
CA THR A 202 0.31 -14.23 0.35
C THR A 202 -1.08 -14.85 0.22
N THR A 203 -1.21 -16.08 0.70
CA THR A 203 -2.46 -16.82 0.64
C THR A 203 -3.49 -16.19 1.59
N THR A 204 -4.65 -15.85 1.04
CA THR A 204 -5.86 -15.45 1.77
C THR A 204 -6.86 -16.59 1.72
N TRP A 205 -7.43 -16.93 2.86
CA TRP A 205 -8.48 -17.94 2.98
C TRP A 205 -9.86 -17.31 3.04
N LEU A 206 -10.81 -17.91 2.34
CA LEU A 206 -12.21 -17.51 2.30
C LEU A 206 -13.06 -18.68 2.77
N ALA A 207 -14.07 -18.43 3.60
CA ALA A 207 -15.06 -19.42 4.03
C ALA A 207 -16.43 -18.77 4.25
N LEU A 208 -17.50 -19.54 4.07
CA LEU A 208 -18.86 -19.06 4.39
C LEU A 208 -19.12 -19.12 5.90
N GLY A 209 -19.92 -18.19 6.40
CA GLY A 209 -20.23 -18.06 7.82
C GLY A 209 -19.22 -17.22 8.61
N ASP A 210 -19.60 -16.90 9.85
CA ASP A 210 -18.70 -16.22 10.80
C ASP A 210 -17.70 -17.21 11.40
N HIS A 211 -16.45 -17.07 10.99
CA HIS A 211 -15.31 -17.84 11.48
C HIS A 211 -14.21 -16.95 12.06
N THR A 212 -14.57 -15.76 12.55
CA THR A 212 -13.64 -14.79 13.14
C THR A 212 -12.87 -15.34 14.34
N SER A 213 -13.42 -16.33 15.04
CA SER A 213 -12.80 -17.01 16.20
C SER A 213 -12.30 -18.43 15.92
N SER A 214 -12.48 -18.95 14.70
CA SER A 214 -12.10 -20.33 14.36
C SER A 214 -10.58 -20.51 14.38
N ALA A 215 -10.11 -21.52 15.10
CA ALA A 215 -8.68 -21.88 15.14
C ALA A 215 -8.12 -22.30 13.78
N ASP A 216 -8.93 -22.93 12.93
CA ASP A 216 -8.55 -23.41 11.59
C ASP A 216 -9.70 -23.13 10.60
N LEU A 217 -9.40 -22.39 9.53
CA LEU A 217 -10.40 -22.07 8.50
C LEU A 217 -10.49 -23.13 7.38
N SER A 218 -9.51 -24.01 7.25
CA SER A 218 -9.43 -24.93 6.09
C SER A 218 -10.49 -26.04 6.11
N GLY A 219 -11.07 -26.35 7.27
CA GLY A 219 -12.18 -27.30 7.40
C GLY A 219 -13.57 -26.68 7.29
N ALA A 220 -13.65 -25.36 7.11
CA ALA A 220 -14.92 -24.65 7.00
C ALA A 220 -15.66 -24.96 5.70
N ALA A 221 -16.98 -24.74 5.70
CA ALA A 221 -17.80 -24.91 4.51
C ALA A 221 -17.32 -23.96 3.39
N SER A 222 -17.18 -24.51 2.18
CA SER A 222 -16.72 -23.77 1.00
C SER A 222 -15.35 -23.10 1.18
N ALA A 223 -14.52 -23.58 2.11
CA ALA A 223 -13.18 -23.06 2.32
C ALA A 223 -12.38 -23.09 1.01
N THR A 224 -11.90 -21.93 0.58
CA THR A 224 -11.02 -21.78 -0.59
C THR A 224 -9.93 -20.77 -0.29
N ARG A 225 -9.03 -20.58 -1.24
CA ARG A 225 -7.94 -19.62 -1.13
C ARG A 225 -7.66 -18.89 -2.42
N VAL A 226 -7.13 -17.69 -2.26
CA VAL A 226 -6.63 -16.83 -3.34
C VAL A 226 -5.35 -16.14 -2.87
N ALA A 227 -4.58 -15.53 -3.77
CA ALA A 227 -3.35 -14.81 -3.42
C ALA A 227 -3.56 -13.30 -3.49
N HIS A 228 -4.58 -12.78 -2.80
CA HIS A 228 -4.96 -11.36 -2.81
C HIS A 228 -5.26 -10.87 -1.40
N TRP A 229 -4.94 -9.61 -1.12
CA TRP A 229 -5.48 -8.92 0.06
C TRP A 229 -6.74 -8.14 -0.31
N TYR A 230 -7.73 -8.10 0.58
CA TYR A 230 -8.97 -7.35 0.44
C TYR A 230 -9.14 -6.43 1.65
N PHE A 231 -9.48 -5.17 1.36
CA PHE A 231 -9.84 -4.12 2.33
C PHE A 231 -8.78 -3.71 3.37
N ILE A 232 -7.80 -4.55 3.73
CA ILE A 232 -6.70 -4.14 4.61
C ILE A 232 -5.80 -3.13 3.90
N SER A 233 -5.36 -2.09 4.63
CA SER A 233 -4.57 -1.01 4.04
C SER A 233 -3.31 -0.68 4.84
N THR A 234 -3.38 -0.66 6.16
CA THR A 234 -2.23 -0.32 7.02
C THR A 234 -2.37 -0.96 8.39
N LEU A 235 -1.27 -1.46 8.94
CA LEU A 235 -1.12 -1.71 10.37
C LEU A 235 -0.30 -0.56 10.96
N ASP A 236 -0.91 0.23 11.84
CA ASP A 236 -0.18 1.26 12.59
C ASP A 236 0.38 0.62 13.87
N ALA A 237 1.62 0.94 14.21
CA ALA A 237 2.27 0.57 15.46
C ALA A 237 2.66 1.80 16.27
N TRP A 238 2.47 1.75 17.58
CA TRP A 238 2.91 2.81 18.49
C TRP A 238 4.42 2.74 18.72
N ALA A 239 5.14 3.79 18.37
CA ALA A 239 6.57 3.93 18.60
C ALA A 239 6.85 4.92 19.75
N PRO A 240 7.72 4.58 20.71
CA PRO A 240 8.14 5.52 21.76
C PRO A 240 9.06 6.60 21.18
N SER A 241 8.84 7.85 21.56
CA SER A 241 9.66 9.01 21.15
C SER A 241 11.00 9.03 21.90
N PRO A 242 12.12 9.47 21.28
CA PRO A 242 12.26 9.97 19.90
C PRO A 242 12.45 8.87 18.83
N GLY A 243 12.16 7.61 19.14
CA GLY A 243 12.45 6.46 18.28
C GLY A 243 11.37 6.14 17.24
N GLY A 244 11.77 5.42 16.18
CA GLY A 244 10.90 4.84 15.17
C GLY A 244 10.44 5.79 14.06
N GLY A 245 10.22 5.23 12.87
CA GLY A 245 9.70 5.95 11.71
C GLY A 245 9.40 4.97 10.57
N THR A 246 8.70 5.44 9.56
CA THR A 246 8.36 4.64 8.37
C THR A 246 9.21 5.09 7.17
N LEU A 247 9.89 4.12 6.56
CA LEU A 247 10.42 4.19 5.20
C LEU A 247 9.30 3.79 4.23
N ALA A 248 8.71 4.77 3.54
CA ALA A 248 7.62 4.53 2.59
C ALA A 248 8.17 4.27 1.18
N LEU A 249 7.75 3.17 0.56
CA LEU A 249 8.21 2.73 -0.75
C LEU A 249 7.09 2.89 -1.78
N VAL A 250 7.29 3.71 -2.79
CA VAL A 250 6.40 3.82 -3.96
C VAL A 250 7.08 3.11 -5.12
N GLY A 251 6.34 2.23 -5.79
CA GLY A 251 6.87 1.51 -6.94
C GLY A 251 5.86 0.62 -7.64
N ASP A 252 6.41 -0.22 -8.51
CA ASP A 252 5.65 -1.13 -9.38
C ASP A 252 5.74 -2.61 -8.93
N SER A 253 5.49 -3.55 -9.86
CA SER A 253 5.53 -5.00 -9.62
C SER A 253 6.84 -5.50 -9.03
N ILE A 254 7.96 -4.80 -9.27
CA ILE A 254 9.27 -5.21 -8.77
C ILE A 254 9.33 -4.98 -7.26
N THR A 255 8.91 -3.82 -6.77
CA THR A 255 8.84 -3.53 -5.32
C THR A 255 7.70 -4.27 -4.64
N ASP A 256 6.60 -4.47 -5.35
CA ASP A 256 5.46 -5.26 -4.90
C ASP A 256 5.81 -6.77 -4.74
N GLY A 257 6.90 -7.22 -5.39
CA GLY A 257 7.47 -8.56 -5.15
C GLY A 257 7.07 -9.62 -6.18
N ARG A 258 6.81 -9.26 -7.44
CA ARG A 258 6.58 -10.28 -8.48
C ARG A 258 7.84 -11.12 -8.68
N GLY A 259 7.72 -12.44 -8.60
CA GLY A 259 8.87 -13.36 -8.70
C GLY A 259 9.38 -13.85 -7.35
N SER A 260 8.89 -13.28 -6.25
CA SER A 260 9.10 -13.79 -4.89
C SER A 260 8.30 -15.09 -4.67
N THR A 261 8.64 -15.85 -3.64
CA THR A 261 7.90 -17.06 -3.26
C THR A 261 6.57 -16.65 -2.64
N THR A 262 5.46 -17.23 -3.11
CA THR A 262 4.16 -17.07 -2.43
C THR A 262 4.27 -17.59 -1.00
N ASP A 263 3.80 -16.79 -0.04
CA ASP A 263 3.95 -17.05 1.40
C ASP A 263 5.41 -17.02 1.89
N GLY A 264 6.38 -16.55 1.09
CA GLY A 264 7.80 -16.60 1.43
C GLY A 264 8.35 -15.40 2.20
N ASN A 265 7.71 -14.24 2.11
CA ASN A 265 8.23 -12.95 2.62
C ASN A 265 9.69 -12.71 2.20
N ASP A 266 9.98 -12.90 0.92
CA ASP A 266 11.31 -12.87 0.31
C ASP A 266 11.41 -11.81 -0.81
N ARG A 267 10.67 -10.70 -0.66
CA ARG A 267 10.76 -9.51 -1.51
C ARG A 267 11.96 -8.65 -1.07
N TRP A 268 12.42 -7.72 -1.91
CA TRP A 268 13.53 -6.86 -1.52
C TRP A 268 13.23 -5.99 -0.27
N PRO A 269 11.99 -5.50 -0.02
CA PRO A 269 11.69 -4.80 1.23
C PRO A 269 11.78 -5.72 2.46
N ASP A 270 11.41 -6.99 2.33
CA ASP A 270 11.52 -7.98 3.41
C ASP A 270 13.00 -8.26 3.74
N ALA A 271 13.83 -8.43 2.70
CA ALA A 271 15.28 -8.57 2.87
C ALA A 271 15.96 -7.31 3.44
N LEU A 272 15.49 -6.11 3.05
CA LEU A 272 15.97 -4.84 3.61
C LEU A 272 15.61 -4.73 5.09
N LEU A 273 14.37 -5.07 5.47
CA LEU A 273 13.96 -5.11 6.88
C LEU A 273 14.91 -6.00 7.70
N ALA A 274 15.16 -7.23 7.23
CA ALA A 274 16.08 -8.16 7.91
C ALA A 274 17.52 -7.62 7.99
N ARG A 275 17.96 -6.79 7.05
CA ARG A 275 19.26 -6.09 7.10
C ARG A 275 19.24 -4.96 8.15
N LEU A 276 18.20 -4.14 8.17
CA LEU A 276 18.04 -3.04 9.12
C LEU A 276 17.97 -3.55 10.56
N GLN A 277 17.22 -4.62 10.81
CA GLN A 277 17.08 -5.24 12.14
C GLN A 277 18.36 -5.85 12.69
N ARG A 278 19.27 -6.28 11.81
CA ARG A 278 20.61 -6.79 12.19
C ARG A 278 21.61 -5.67 12.46
N SER A 279 21.25 -4.42 12.19
CA SER A 279 22.09 -3.27 12.49
C SER A 279 22.22 -3.08 14.00
N ASN A 280 23.42 -2.71 14.45
CA ASN A 280 23.63 -2.25 15.82
C ASN A 280 23.25 -0.77 16.00
N ASP A 281 22.85 -0.09 14.92
CA ASP A 281 22.41 1.30 14.95
C ASP A 281 20.93 1.38 15.40
N PRO A 282 20.62 2.08 16.52
CA PRO A 282 19.26 2.15 17.05
C PRO A 282 18.25 2.82 16.12
N LEU A 283 18.69 3.76 15.27
CA LEU A 283 17.81 4.37 14.28
C LEU A 283 17.39 3.34 13.24
N LEU A 284 18.37 2.67 12.64
CA LEU A 284 18.11 1.70 11.57
C LEU A 284 17.25 0.52 12.06
N ALA A 285 17.56 -0.03 13.24
CA ALA A 285 16.81 -1.14 13.81
C ALA A 285 15.36 -0.78 14.21
N ALA A 286 15.04 0.51 14.34
CA ALA A 286 13.71 1.00 14.69
C ALA A 286 12.86 1.43 13.48
N LEU A 287 13.39 1.40 12.26
CA LEU A 287 12.63 1.78 11.07
C LEU A 287 11.68 0.66 10.64
N ALA A 288 10.43 1.04 10.44
CA ALA A 288 9.45 0.23 9.74
C ALA A 288 9.54 0.48 8.23
N ILE A 289 9.12 -0.50 7.44
CA ILE A 289 8.99 -0.38 6.00
C ILE A 289 7.51 -0.44 5.62
N GLY A 290 7.04 0.57 4.91
CA GLY A 290 5.71 0.61 4.30
C GLY A 290 5.82 0.40 2.80
N ASN A 291 5.49 -0.79 2.31
CA ASN A 291 5.44 -1.09 0.89
C ASN A 291 4.11 -0.60 0.28
N GLN A 292 4.18 0.44 -0.55
CA GLN A 292 3.05 1.01 -1.29
C GLN A 292 3.22 0.81 -2.79
N ALA A 293 3.90 -0.27 -3.18
CA ALA A 293 4.03 -0.64 -4.57
C ALA A 293 2.80 -1.41 -5.07
N GLY A 294 2.63 -1.46 -6.39
CA GLY A 294 1.59 -2.27 -7.01
C GLY A 294 1.94 -2.72 -8.41
N GLY A 295 1.58 -3.95 -8.73
CA GLY A 295 1.81 -4.54 -10.05
C GLY A 295 1.28 -3.67 -11.19
N GLY A 296 2.09 -3.48 -12.24
CA GLY A 296 1.71 -2.67 -13.40
C GLY A 296 1.46 -1.19 -13.09
N ASN A 297 1.85 -0.69 -11.91
CA ASN A 297 1.73 0.73 -11.59
C ASN A 297 2.72 1.56 -12.44
N ARG A 298 2.34 2.80 -12.68
CA ARG A 298 3.02 3.73 -13.56
C ARG A 298 3.12 5.08 -12.89
N VAL A 299 4.16 5.83 -13.23
CA VAL A 299 4.37 7.19 -12.73
C VAL A 299 3.37 8.17 -13.33
N LEU A 300 3.17 8.10 -14.65
CA LEU A 300 2.54 9.18 -15.42
C LEU A 300 1.06 8.97 -15.71
N ALA A 301 0.62 7.70 -15.77
CA ALA A 301 -0.74 7.33 -16.11
C ALA A 301 -1.22 6.21 -15.20
N ASP A 302 -2.53 5.98 -15.17
CA ASP A 302 -3.07 4.83 -14.47
C ASP A 302 -2.63 3.52 -15.16
N GLY A 303 -2.46 2.48 -14.36
CA GLY A 303 -2.19 1.10 -14.78
C GLY A 303 -3.21 0.15 -14.16
N LEU A 304 -2.74 -0.86 -13.42
CA LEU A 304 -3.63 -1.68 -12.55
C LEU A 304 -4.08 -0.92 -11.28
N GLY A 305 -3.80 0.37 -11.20
CA GLY A 305 -4.15 1.29 -10.13
C GLY A 305 -3.83 2.73 -10.52
N PRO A 306 -4.21 3.72 -9.68
CA PRO A 306 -3.92 5.13 -9.94
C PRO A 306 -2.43 5.39 -10.12
N SER A 307 -2.07 6.36 -10.97
CA SER A 307 -0.67 6.73 -11.19
C SER A 307 0.04 7.11 -9.88
N ALA A 308 1.34 6.84 -9.81
CA ALA A 308 2.16 7.15 -8.63
C ALA A 308 2.14 8.66 -8.31
N LEU A 309 2.16 9.51 -9.34
CA LEU A 309 1.98 10.96 -9.17
C LEU A 309 0.66 11.32 -8.49
N ALA A 310 -0.45 10.68 -8.87
CA ALA A 310 -1.76 10.96 -8.30
C ALA A 310 -1.87 10.50 -6.84
N ARG A 311 -1.21 9.40 -6.48
CA ARG A 311 -1.35 8.78 -5.15
C ARG A 311 -0.25 9.13 -4.14
N PHE A 312 0.82 9.80 -4.53
CA PHE A 312 1.99 10.06 -3.67
C PHE A 312 1.61 10.67 -2.31
N ASP A 313 0.73 11.66 -2.26
CA ASP A 313 0.31 12.28 -0.99
C ASP A 313 -0.39 11.28 -0.07
N ARG A 314 -1.30 10.47 -0.62
CA ARG A 314 -2.06 9.46 0.12
C ARG A 314 -1.15 8.32 0.60
N ASP A 315 -0.28 7.84 -0.28
CA ASP A 315 0.47 6.61 -0.07
C ASP A 315 1.82 6.85 0.59
N VAL A 316 2.34 8.08 0.58
CA VAL A 316 3.60 8.45 1.25
C VAL A 316 3.35 9.49 2.33
N LEU A 317 2.96 10.71 1.95
CA LEU A 317 2.96 11.86 2.86
C LEU A 317 1.97 11.70 4.02
N ALA A 318 0.85 11.03 3.77
CA ALA A 318 -0.19 10.76 4.77
C ALA A 318 0.08 9.50 5.62
N GLN A 319 1.18 8.77 5.37
CA GLN A 319 1.49 7.58 6.14
C GLN A 319 1.96 7.94 7.56
N PRO A 320 1.49 7.20 8.59
CA PRO A 320 1.90 7.45 9.96
C PRO A 320 3.41 7.40 10.13
N GLY A 321 3.96 8.47 10.72
CA GLY A 321 5.36 8.54 11.09
C GLY A 321 6.33 8.35 9.93
N VAL A 322 5.91 8.65 8.70
CA VAL A 322 6.80 8.66 7.54
C VAL A 322 8.01 9.55 7.82
N ARG A 323 9.19 9.02 7.54
CA ARG A 323 10.47 9.69 7.75
C ARG A 323 11.32 9.74 6.49
N TYR A 324 11.13 8.77 5.60
CA TYR A 324 11.83 8.69 4.32
C TYR A 324 10.86 8.20 3.25
N ALA A 325 11.06 8.65 2.02
CA ALA A 325 10.38 8.14 0.84
C ALA A 325 11.39 7.49 -0.11
N VAL A 326 11.00 6.41 -0.79
CA VAL A 326 11.75 5.83 -1.91
C VAL A 326 10.83 5.78 -3.12
N VAL A 327 11.30 6.33 -4.23
CA VAL A 327 10.64 6.23 -5.53
C VAL A 327 11.41 5.23 -6.39
N PHE A 328 10.80 4.06 -6.64
CA PHE A 328 11.34 3.06 -7.54
C PHE A 328 10.26 2.61 -8.53
N GLU A 329 10.14 3.35 -9.63
CA GLU A 329 9.10 3.17 -10.63
C GLU A 329 9.51 3.76 -11.98
N GLY A 330 8.84 3.36 -13.05
CA GLY A 330 9.05 3.90 -14.42
C GLY A 330 9.23 2.82 -15.48
N VAL A 331 9.45 1.56 -15.06
CA VAL A 331 9.59 0.42 -15.99
C VAL A 331 8.35 0.24 -16.86
N ASN A 332 7.15 0.37 -16.27
CA ASN A 332 5.90 0.22 -16.99
C ASN A 332 5.61 1.42 -17.89
N ASP A 333 6.07 2.63 -17.55
CA ASP A 333 5.94 3.80 -18.42
C ASP A 333 6.78 3.62 -19.70
N ILE A 334 8.04 3.21 -19.56
CA ILE A 334 8.93 2.94 -20.70
C ILE A 334 8.46 1.73 -21.50
N GLY A 335 8.12 0.64 -20.82
CA GLY A 335 7.71 -0.64 -21.42
C GLY A 335 6.38 -0.59 -22.15
N THR A 336 5.44 0.26 -21.73
CA THR A 336 4.14 0.43 -22.42
C THR A 336 4.19 1.47 -23.53
N ALA A 337 5.12 2.43 -23.48
CA ALA A 337 5.33 3.37 -24.57
C ALA A 337 5.82 2.64 -25.84
N ALA A 338 5.47 3.20 -27.02
CA ALA A 338 5.94 2.68 -28.29
C ALA A 338 7.48 2.72 -28.36
N ASP A 339 8.11 1.68 -28.90
CA ASP A 339 9.57 1.57 -29.04
C ASP A 339 10.08 2.37 -30.25
N GLY A 340 9.78 3.67 -30.28
CA GLY A 340 10.24 4.60 -31.30
C GLY A 340 10.80 5.86 -30.67
N ALA A 341 11.89 6.39 -31.24
CA ALA A 341 12.69 7.47 -30.65
C ALA A 341 11.87 8.67 -30.13
N ALA A 342 10.83 9.11 -30.86
CA ALA A 342 9.99 10.23 -30.43
C ALA A 342 9.15 9.91 -29.19
N ALA A 343 8.48 8.75 -29.16
CA ALA A 343 7.66 8.32 -28.02
C ALA A 343 8.53 8.04 -26.80
N GLN A 344 9.68 7.39 -27.02
CA GLN A 344 10.67 7.07 -26.01
C GLN A 344 11.33 8.32 -25.41
N SER A 345 11.66 9.32 -26.23
CA SER A 345 12.12 10.61 -25.70
C SER A 345 11.05 11.31 -24.87
N ALA A 346 9.80 11.34 -25.37
CA ALA A 346 8.71 12.02 -24.67
C ALA A 346 8.40 11.39 -23.30
N VAL A 347 8.36 10.05 -23.21
CA VAL A 347 8.11 9.37 -21.93
C VAL A 347 9.28 9.55 -20.96
N GLY A 348 10.53 9.50 -21.44
CA GLY A 348 11.68 9.74 -20.58
C GLY A 348 11.74 11.17 -20.04
N ASP A 349 11.39 12.18 -20.86
CA ASP A 349 11.34 13.58 -20.42
C ASP A 349 10.24 13.80 -19.37
N ALA A 350 9.08 13.16 -19.57
CA ALA A 350 7.97 13.20 -18.64
C ALA A 350 8.29 12.51 -17.30
N LEU A 351 9.00 11.37 -17.32
CA LEU A 351 9.45 10.68 -16.10
C LEU A 351 10.40 11.56 -15.29
N VAL A 352 11.39 12.19 -15.93
CA VAL A 352 12.32 13.12 -15.27
C VAL A 352 11.56 14.28 -14.60
N ALA A 353 10.59 14.87 -15.30
CA ALA A 353 9.76 15.93 -14.73
C ALA A 353 8.93 15.44 -13.54
N ALA A 354 8.38 14.22 -13.62
CA ALA A 354 7.61 13.61 -12.54
C ALA A 354 8.46 13.31 -11.30
N TYR A 355 9.69 12.82 -11.47
CA TYR A 355 10.62 12.58 -10.37
C TYR A 355 10.96 13.86 -9.62
N ALA A 356 11.16 14.98 -10.33
CA ALA A 356 11.31 16.28 -9.70
C ALA A 356 10.06 16.70 -8.90
N GLN A 357 8.85 16.34 -9.33
CA GLN A 357 7.63 16.60 -8.57
C GLN A 357 7.51 15.76 -7.30
N PHE A 358 7.98 14.51 -7.31
CA PHE A 358 8.05 13.70 -6.07
C PHE A 358 8.99 14.33 -5.06
N ALA A 359 10.19 14.74 -5.50
CA ALA A 359 11.16 15.41 -4.63
C ALA A 359 10.59 16.70 -4.04
N LEU A 360 10.03 17.57 -4.90
CA LEU A 360 9.40 18.82 -4.47
C LEU A 360 8.31 18.61 -3.40
N ARG A 361 7.42 17.63 -3.60
CA ARG A 361 6.33 17.34 -2.64
C ARG A 361 6.85 16.72 -1.34
N ALA A 362 7.85 15.85 -1.42
CA ALA A 362 8.49 15.24 -0.25
C ALA A 362 9.23 16.30 0.59
N HIS A 363 10.03 17.15 -0.06
CA HIS A 363 10.75 18.25 0.58
C HIS A 363 9.79 19.29 1.18
N GLY A 364 8.67 19.61 0.52
CA GLY A 364 7.61 20.43 1.10
C GLY A 364 7.00 19.84 2.40
N ALA A 365 7.08 18.53 2.57
CA ALA A 365 6.74 17.81 3.81
C ALA A 365 7.95 17.57 4.74
N ARG A 366 9.12 18.11 4.41
CA ARG A 366 10.43 17.93 5.09
C ARG A 366 10.93 16.48 5.10
N LEU A 367 10.51 15.70 4.12
CA LEU A 367 10.87 14.29 3.99
C LEU A 367 12.01 14.12 2.99
N PRO A 368 13.13 13.49 3.38
CA PRO A 368 14.11 13.01 2.42
C PRO A 368 13.49 11.98 1.47
N VAL A 369 13.83 12.09 0.19
CA VAL A 369 13.35 11.23 -0.89
C VAL A 369 14.52 10.60 -1.63
N PHE A 370 14.52 9.28 -1.73
CA PHE A 370 15.53 8.52 -2.42
C PHE A 370 14.99 8.06 -3.78
N GLY A 371 15.79 8.22 -4.83
CA GLY A 371 15.46 7.75 -6.17
C GLY A 371 16.17 6.43 -6.45
N ALA A 372 15.44 5.44 -6.94
CA ALA A 372 16.04 4.18 -7.37
C ALA A 372 16.09 4.08 -8.90
N THR A 373 17.23 3.65 -9.43
CA THR A 373 17.40 3.42 -10.87
C THR A 373 16.52 2.27 -11.35
N ILE A 374 15.93 2.40 -12.53
CA ILE A 374 15.11 1.38 -13.20
C ILE A 374 15.99 0.18 -13.58
N THR A 375 15.66 -1.01 -13.08
CA THR A 375 16.39 -2.25 -13.38
C THR A 375 16.29 -2.64 -14.86
N PRO A 376 17.19 -3.48 -15.38
CA PRO A 376 17.05 -4.07 -16.70
C PRO A 376 15.71 -4.78 -16.89
N PHE A 377 15.17 -4.71 -18.11
CA PHE A 377 13.88 -5.32 -18.45
C PHE A 377 13.81 -5.90 -19.87
N SER A 378 14.98 -6.12 -20.51
CA SER A 378 15.03 -6.73 -21.85
C SER A 378 15.38 -8.21 -21.76
N ALA A 379 14.82 -9.00 -22.67
CA ALA A 379 15.34 -10.32 -22.99
C ALA A 379 16.60 -10.20 -23.89
N PRO A 380 17.50 -11.20 -23.89
CA PRO A 380 18.69 -11.20 -24.73
C PRO A 380 18.38 -10.90 -26.20
N GLY A 381 19.16 -10.00 -26.81
CA GLY A 381 18.96 -9.58 -28.20
C GLY A 381 17.66 -8.80 -28.45
N PHE A 382 17.08 -8.21 -27.41
CA PHE A 382 15.79 -7.50 -27.45
C PHE A 382 14.62 -8.35 -27.96
N ASN A 383 14.56 -9.62 -27.57
CA ASN A 383 13.52 -10.55 -28.02
C ASN A 383 12.14 -10.20 -27.43
N VAL A 384 11.33 -9.48 -28.19
CA VAL A 384 9.97 -9.05 -27.82
C VAL A 384 8.98 -10.19 -27.59
N SER A 385 9.22 -11.37 -28.17
CA SER A 385 8.38 -12.55 -27.96
C SER A 385 8.65 -13.21 -26.61
N ALA A 386 9.85 -13.03 -26.06
CA ALA A 386 10.24 -13.52 -24.74
C ALA A 386 9.89 -12.51 -23.64
N GLN A 387 10.12 -11.23 -23.88
CA GLN A 387 9.76 -10.14 -22.98
C GLN A 387 9.22 -8.95 -23.79
N PRO A 388 7.90 -8.67 -23.75
CA PRO A 388 7.27 -7.60 -24.52
C PRO A 388 7.82 -6.19 -24.28
N TYR A 389 8.49 -5.95 -23.16
CA TYR A 389 9.13 -4.66 -22.86
C TYR A 389 10.51 -4.50 -23.52
N SER A 390 11.08 -5.57 -24.08
CA SER A 390 12.34 -5.50 -24.82
C SER A 390 12.27 -4.47 -25.95
N GLY A 391 13.34 -3.71 -26.14
CA GLY A 391 13.42 -2.72 -27.21
C GLY A 391 14.68 -1.86 -27.11
N ALA A 392 15.33 -1.59 -28.23
CA ALA A 392 16.58 -0.84 -28.24
C ALA A 392 16.36 0.65 -27.89
N GLU A 393 15.24 1.26 -28.31
CA GLU A 393 14.95 2.64 -27.93
C GLU A 393 14.49 2.72 -26.47
N ARG A 394 13.73 1.73 -25.98
CA ARG A 394 13.39 1.59 -24.56
C ARG A 394 14.62 1.49 -23.66
N GLU A 395 15.61 0.69 -24.03
CA GLU A 395 16.86 0.59 -23.27
C GLU A 395 17.63 1.92 -23.26
N ARG A 396 17.70 2.63 -24.40
CA ARG A 396 18.30 3.97 -24.44
C ARG A 396 17.58 4.94 -23.52
N THR A 397 16.24 4.91 -23.48
CA THR A 397 15.45 5.72 -22.53
C THR A 397 15.76 5.35 -21.10
N ARG A 398 15.77 4.06 -20.77
CA ARG A 398 16.07 3.58 -19.41
C ARG A 398 17.43 4.07 -18.95
N GLN A 399 18.47 3.92 -19.78
CA GLN A 399 19.82 4.42 -19.48
C GLN A 399 19.85 5.93 -19.28
N ARG A 400 19.17 6.69 -20.15
CA ARG A 400 19.07 8.15 -20.04
C ARG A 400 18.40 8.58 -18.74
N VAL A 401 17.28 7.94 -18.39
CA VAL A 401 16.55 8.22 -17.14
C VAL A 401 17.39 7.83 -15.93
N ASN A 402 18.05 6.67 -15.94
CA ASN A 402 18.91 6.22 -14.85
C ASN A 402 20.13 7.13 -14.65
N ALA A 403 20.76 7.61 -15.75
CA ALA A 403 21.83 8.60 -15.66
C ALA A 403 21.34 9.89 -14.97
N TRP A 404 20.14 10.36 -15.33
CA TRP A 404 19.55 11.52 -14.66
C TRP A 404 19.26 11.25 -13.17
N ILE A 405 18.76 10.07 -12.80
CA ILE A 405 18.54 9.70 -11.39
C ILE A 405 19.85 9.78 -10.60
N ARG A 406 20.96 9.30 -11.17
CA ARG A 406 22.28 9.30 -10.53
C ARG A 406 22.88 10.69 -10.40
N ASP A 407 22.77 11.51 -11.44
CA ASP A 407 23.62 12.71 -11.60
C ASP A 407 22.89 14.03 -11.32
N SER A 408 21.55 14.04 -11.29
CA SER A 408 20.77 15.29 -11.22
C SER A 408 20.88 16.03 -9.89
N GLY A 409 21.15 15.33 -8.79
CA GLY A 409 21.09 15.88 -7.43
C GLY A 409 19.67 16.21 -6.95
N VAL A 410 18.62 15.73 -7.65
CA VAL A 410 17.22 15.96 -7.26
C VAL A 410 16.80 15.10 -6.07
N PHE A 411 17.36 13.90 -5.95
CA PHE A 411 17.13 13.01 -4.82
C PHE A 411 18.21 13.17 -3.77
N ASP A 412 17.84 13.00 -2.50
CA ASP A 412 18.74 13.12 -1.35
C ASP A 412 19.70 11.93 -1.25
N ALA A 413 19.31 10.80 -1.83
CA ALA A 413 20.18 9.65 -2.07
C ALA A 413 19.70 8.83 -3.28
N VAL A 414 20.61 8.07 -3.86
CA VAL A 414 20.33 7.20 -5.01
C VAL A 414 20.52 5.74 -4.62
N VAL A 415 19.55 4.90 -4.99
CA VAL A 415 19.64 3.45 -4.88
C VAL A 415 19.88 2.86 -6.28
N ASP A 416 21.12 2.44 -6.55
CA ASP A 416 21.49 1.92 -7.87
C ASP A 416 21.12 0.44 -8.06
N PHE A 417 19.81 0.16 -8.09
CA PHE A 417 19.31 -1.19 -8.35
C PHE A 417 19.67 -1.71 -9.75
N ASP A 418 19.88 -0.84 -10.74
CA ASP A 418 20.34 -1.24 -12.06
C ASP A 418 21.72 -1.89 -11.98
N ALA A 419 22.69 -1.21 -11.35
CA ALA A 419 24.03 -1.77 -11.16
C ALA A 419 24.02 -3.03 -10.29
N ALA A 420 23.10 -3.13 -9.32
CA ALA A 420 23.02 -4.27 -8.42
C ALA A 420 22.63 -5.59 -9.11
N VAL A 421 21.88 -5.52 -10.22
CA VAL A 421 21.22 -6.72 -10.78
C VAL A 421 21.42 -6.92 -12.27
N ARG A 422 22.01 -5.95 -12.98
CA ARG A 422 22.32 -6.09 -14.41
C ARG A 422 23.47 -7.04 -14.68
N ASP A 423 23.41 -7.68 -15.83
CA ASP A 423 24.53 -8.40 -16.39
C ASP A 423 25.69 -7.44 -16.73
N GLU A 424 26.93 -7.90 -16.53
CA GLU A 424 28.12 -7.07 -16.72
C GLU A 424 28.52 -6.93 -18.20
N GLU A 425 28.15 -7.92 -19.03
CA GLU A 425 28.46 -7.95 -20.46
C GLU A 425 27.32 -7.32 -21.28
N ASP A 426 26.06 -7.58 -20.90
CA ASP A 426 24.87 -6.97 -21.49
C ASP A 426 24.01 -6.26 -20.44
N VAL A 427 24.30 -4.97 -20.22
CA VAL A 427 23.60 -4.14 -19.21
C VAL A 427 22.10 -3.96 -19.46
N SER A 428 21.57 -4.41 -20.61
CA SER A 428 20.13 -4.36 -20.92
C SER A 428 19.32 -5.51 -20.31
N VAL A 429 19.99 -6.55 -19.81
CA VAL A 429 19.37 -7.74 -19.22
C VAL A 429 19.74 -7.91 -17.74
N LEU A 430 18.90 -8.66 -17.01
CA LEU A 430 19.19 -9.10 -15.65
C LEU A 430 20.29 -10.16 -15.65
N ARG A 431 21.09 -10.25 -14.59
CA ARG A 431 21.94 -11.42 -14.36
C ARG A 431 21.08 -12.67 -14.32
N ALA A 432 21.56 -13.74 -14.96
CA ALA A 432 20.80 -14.98 -15.09
C ALA A 432 20.41 -15.58 -13.73
N GLU A 433 21.27 -15.46 -12.71
CA GLU A 433 20.98 -15.93 -11.36
C GLU A 433 19.89 -15.13 -10.62
N TYR A 434 19.57 -13.91 -11.07
CA TYR A 434 18.58 -13.03 -10.45
C TYR A 434 17.26 -12.99 -11.20
N ASP A 435 17.22 -13.45 -12.45
CA ASP A 435 16.00 -13.49 -13.25
C ASP A 435 15.02 -14.56 -12.74
N SER A 436 13.73 -14.20 -12.68
CA SER A 436 12.64 -15.15 -12.44
C SER A 436 12.28 -16.00 -13.68
N GLY A 437 12.87 -15.66 -14.83
CA GLY A 437 12.70 -16.32 -16.13
C GLY A 437 11.87 -15.51 -17.12
N ASP A 438 11.44 -14.31 -16.76
CA ASP A 438 10.69 -13.40 -17.64
C ASP A 438 11.49 -12.16 -18.07
N TYR A 439 12.76 -12.05 -17.67
CA TYR A 439 13.69 -10.98 -18.03
C TYR A 439 13.31 -9.58 -17.51
N LEU A 440 12.36 -9.49 -16.59
CA LEU A 440 11.89 -8.23 -15.99
C LEU A 440 11.85 -8.31 -14.46
N HIS A 441 11.30 -9.39 -13.94
CA HIS A 441 11.10 -9.59 -12.52
C HIS A 441 12.19 -10.44 -11.91
N LEU A 442 12.58 -10.08 -10.69
CA LEU A 442 13.63 -10.77 -9.96
C LEU A 442 13.08 -11.96 -9.17
N ASN A 443 13.92 -12.98 -9.04
CA ASN A 443 13.72 -14.05 -8.09
C ASN A 443 14.20 -13.62 -6.67
N PRO A 444 14.00 -14.44 -5.63
CA PRO A 444 14.41 -14.10 -4.26
C PRO A 444 15.90 -13.73 -4.08
N GLU A 445 16.82 -14.33 -4.84
CA GLU A 445 18.25 -13.97 -4.77
C GLU A 445 18.51 -12.59 -5.38
N GLY A 446 17.84 -12.26 -6.49
CA GLY A 446 17.88 -10.92 -7.07
C GLY A 446 17.31 -9.85 -6.12
N TYR A 447 16.21 -10.16 -5.44
CA TYR A 447 15.64 -9.27 -4.43
C TYR A 447 16.54 -9.06 -3.21
N LYS A 448 17.28 -10.10 -2.80
CA LYS A 448 18.30 -9.96 -1.77
C LYS A 448 19.45 -9.08 -2.23
N ALA A 449 19.93 -9.24 -3.47
CA ALA A 449 20.96 -8.37 -4.04
C ALA A 449 20.54 -6.89 -4.06
N MET A 450 19.29 -6.61 -4.42
CA MET A 450 18.72 -5.26 -4.31
C MET A 450 18.75 -4.73 -2.87
N ALA A 451 18.29 -5.52 -1.90
CA ALA A 451 18.30 -5.12 -0.49
C ALA A 451 19.71 -4.85 0.05
N GLU A 452 20.72 -5.59 -0.41
CA GLU A 452 22.13 -5.39 -0.07
C GLU A 452 22.71 -4.11 -0.70
N ALA A 453 22.26 -3.74 -1.89
CA ALA A 453 22.66 -2.50 -2.57
C ALA A 453 22.04 -1.22 -1.95
N PHE A 454 20.99 -1.34 -1.13
CA PHE A 454 20.35 -0.18 -0.52
C PHE A 454 21.34 0.64 0.36
N PRO A 455 21.44 1.97 0.21
CA PRO A 455 22.41 2.79 0.94
C PRO A 455 21.91 3.12 2.35
N VAL A 456 21.94 2.15 3.28
CA VAL A 456 21.41 2.34 4.64
C VAL A 456 22.08 3.45 5.44
N GLU A 457 23.31 3.84 5.10
CA GLU A 457 23.97 4.99 5.73
C GLU A 457 23.30 6.33 5.38
N ALA A 458 22.69 6.45 4.19
CA ALA A 458 21.93 7.65 3.82
C ALA A 458 20.71 7.86 4.71
N LEU A 459 20.12 6.79 5.27
CA LEU A 459 19.04 6.92 6.26
C LEU A 459 19.54 7.63 7.51
N LYS A 460 20.82 7.45 7.89
CA LYS A 460 21.41 8.11 9.06
C LYS A 460 21.80 9.55 8.76
N GLU A 461 22.35 9.79 7.57
CA GLU A 461 22.68 11.13 7.09
C GLU A 461 21.47 12.06 7.10
N TRP A 462 20.33 11.56 6.60
CA TRP A 462 19.08 12.31 6.51
C TRP A 462 18.13 12.08 7.70
N ALA A 463 18.67 11.66 8.86
CA ALA A 463 17.87 11.35 10.03
C ALA A 463 16.99 12.52 10.49
N ASP A 464 17.49 13.75 10.38
CA ASP A 464 16.80 14.95 10.86
C ASP A 464 15.87 15.59 9.80
N GLY A 465 15.68 14.90 8.68
CA GLY A 465 14.88 15.37 7.55
C GLY A 465 15.67 16.25 6.58
N VAL A 466 14.95 16.92 5.68
CA VAL A 466 15.50 17.94 4.76
C VAL A 466 14.93 19.32 5.09
N ASP A 467 15.51 20.38 4.53
CA ASP A 467 14.90 21.69 4.59
C ASP A 467 13.65 21.76 3.70
N GLY A 468 12.61 22.42 4.19
CA GLY A 468 11.32 22.49 3.51
C GLY A 468 11.19 23.64 2.53
N TRP A 469 12.29 24.16 1.98
CA TRP A 469 12.29 25.37 1.15
C TRP A 469 11.98 25.11 -0.33
N ALA A 470 12.01 23.84 -0.76
CA ALA A 470 11.83 23.42 -2.15
C ALA A 470 10.59 24.01 -2.83
#